data_AF-A0A858RP77-F1
#
_entry.id   AF-A0A858RP77-F1
#
_cell.length_a   1.000
_cell.length_b   1.000
_cell.length_c   1.000
_cell.angle_alpha   90.00
_cell.angle_beta   90.00
_cell.angle_gamma   90.00
#
_symmetry.space_group_name_H-M   'P 1'
#
loop_
_entity.id
_entity.type
_entity.pdbx_description
1 polymer ?
#
loop_
_entity_poly.entity_id
_entity_poly.type
_entity_poly.pdbx_seq_one_letter_code
_entity_poly.pdbx_strand_id
1 'polypeptide(L)'
;MNPLLPLAALILPFACMAGEPGDYQTEPKVLLKIVSALENSGIDRLTSRKPQGENNTYHLGSAKFLGTVTRAGKNYTIAYALFLRSSPPDQLTPPARGHHFIVVLDSDWRVSGFGNVEMGEYQMSGAKLFVRDGWDADARILADFASTEPAIRHAGYPLLNMDYPFLDRISRKDGETEAHEGAK
;
A
#
# COMPACT_ATOMS: atom_id res chain seq x y z
N MET A 1 33.47 28.12 58.45
CA MET A 1 34.23 27.53 57.33
C MET A 1 33.43 26.33 56.82
N ASN A 2 33.18 26.31 55.50
CA ASN A 2 32.41 25.37 54.67
C ASN A 2 30.90 25.21 54.92
N PRO A 3 30.03 25.88 54.12
CA PRO A 3 28.72 25.37 53.77
C PRO A 3 28.84 24.47 52.53
N LEU A 4 28.45 23.20 52.63
CA LEU A 4 28.34 22.29 51.48
C LEU A 4 26.94 22.39 50.87
N LEU A 5 26.94 22.62 49.56
CA LEU A 5 25.83 22.89 48.64
C LEU A 5 24.60 21.98 48.78
N PRO A 6 23.38 22.49 48.49
CA PRO A 6 22.23 21.65 48.20
C PRO A 6 22.36 21.01 46.80
N LEU A 7 22.10 19.71 46.76
CA LEU A 7 22.06 18.84 45.61
C LEU A 7 20.97 19.29 44.62
N ALA A 8 21.35 20.02 43.57
CA ALA A 8 20.49 20.31 42.43
C ALA A 8 20.29 19.01 41.62
N ALA A 9 19.22 18.28 41.93
CA ALA A 9 18.81 17.12 41.16
C ALA A 9 18.18 17.60 39.84
N LEU A 10 18.97 17.39 38.78
CA LEU A 10 18.70 17.51 37.36
C LEU A 10 17.29 16.99 37.00
N ILE A 11 16.36 17.90 36.70
CA ILE A 11 15.10 17.57 36.02
C ILE A 11 15.47 17.26 34.57
N LEU A 12 15.53 15.98 34.20
CA LEU A 12 15.55 15.55 32.80
C LEU A 12 14.19 15.91 32.16
N PRO A 13 14.11 16.77 31.14
CA PRO A 13 12.92 16.83 30.32
C PRO A 13 12.88 15.58 29.46
N PHE A 14 12.06 14.61 29.85
CA PHE A 14 11.52 13.64 28.88
C PHE A 14 10.73 14.47 27.85
N ALA A 15 11.38 14.81 26.74
CA ALA A 15 10.70 15.26 25.54
C ALA A 15 9.94 14.06 24.98
N CYS A 16 8.79 13.76 25.58
CA CYS A 16 7.74 13.01 24.90
C CYS A 16 7.33 13.86 23.69
N MET A 17 7.76 13.42 22.49
CA MET A 17 7.12 13.81 21.25
C MET A 17 5.69 13.23 21.29
N ALA A 18 4.80 13.94 21.97
CA ALA A 18 3.37 13.71 21.90
C ALA A 18 2.95 14.09 20.48
N GLY A 19 2.74 13.09 19.62
CA GLY A 19 2.06 13.29 18.35
C GLY A 19 0.74 14.02 18.59
N GLU A 20 0.43 15.00 17.73
CA GLU A 20 -0.75 15.85 17.90
C GLU A 20 -2.01 14.98 18.02
N PRO A 21 -2.94 15.30 18.95
CA PRO A 21 -4.16 14.52 19.18
C PRO A 21 -5.12 14.48 17.97
N GLY A 22 -4.78 15.15 16.86
CA GLY A 22 -5.50 15.11 15.59
C GLY A 22 -5.08 13.97 14.64
N ASP A 23 -3.85 13.47 14.72
CA ASP A 23 -3.36 12.45 13.78
C ASP A 23 -4.04 11.09 13.96
N TYR A 24 -4.33 10.72 15.22
CA TYR A 24 -5.00 9.47 15.56
C TYR A 24 -6.45 9.36 15.06
N GLN A 25 -7.11 10.47 14.72
CA GLN A 25 -8.47 10.44 14.15
C GLN A 25 -8.50 10.33 12.63
N THR A 26 -7.41 10.68 11.96
CA THR A 26 -7.30 10.64 10.49
C THR A 26 -7.18 9.20 10.01
N GLU A 27 -6.43 8.37 10.74
CA GLU A 27 -6.12 6.99 10.35
C GLU A 27 -7.35 6.05 10.37
N PRO A 28 -8.25 6.05 11.37
CA PRO A 28 -9.47 5.23 11.34
C PRO A 28 -10.41 5.60 10.21
N LYS A 29 -10.55 6.90 9.89
CA LYS A 29 -11.41 7.37 8.79
C LYS A 29 -10.86 6.94 7.44
N VAL A 30 -9.55 6.99 7.25
CA VAL A 30 -8.88 6.51 6.03
C VAL A 30 -9.07 5.01 5.89
N LEU A 31 -8.86 4.24 6.96
CA LEU A 31 -9.02 2.79 6.93
C LEU A 31 -10.45 2.37 6.55
N LEU A 32 -11.48 3.02 7.11
CA LEU A 32 -12.88 2.76 6.74
C LEU A 32 -13.15 3.03 5.26
N LYS A 33 -12.53 4.07 4.69
CA LYS A 33 -12.64 4.36 3.26
C LYS A 33 -11.92 3.33 2.40
N ILE A 34 -10.75 2.84 2.82
CA ILE A 34 -10.05 1.75 2.14
C ILE A 34 -10.93 0.50 2.12
N VAL A 35 -11.44 0.08 3.28
CA VAL A 35 -12.33 -1.10 3.38
C VAL A 35 -13.54 -0.93 2.48
N SER A 36 -14.22 0.22 2.57
CA SER A 36 -15.38 0.51 1.72
C SER A 36 -15.04 0.48 0.22
N ALA A 37 -13.90 1.05 -0.18
CA ALA A 37 -13.45 1.05 -1.56
C ALA A 37 -13.22 -0.36 -2.10
N LEU A 38 -12.60 -1.25 -1.29
CA LEU A 38 -12.35 -2.64 -1.68
C LEU A 38 -13.65 -3.41 -1.83
N GLU A 39 -14.52 -3.36 -0.81
CA GLU A 39 -15.80 -4.08 -0.82
C GLU A 39 -16.76 -3.62 -1.92
N ASN A 40 -16.67 -2.35 -2.33
CA ASN A 40 -17.48 -1.79 -3.42
C ASN A 40 -16.77 -1.79 -4.78
N SER A 41 -15.53 -2.29 -4.87
CA SER A 41 -14.76 -2.24 -6.13
C SER A 41 -15.35 -3.12 -7.23
N GLY A 42 -16.08 -4.19 -6.86
CA GLY A 42 -16.58 -5.20 -7.80
C GLY A 42 -15.45 -6.02 -8.45
N ILE A 43 -14.21 -5.87 -7.99
CA ILE A 43 -13.06 -6.60 -8.52
C ILE A 43 -13.00 -7.97 -7.86
N ASP A 44 -13.09 -9.01 -8.67
CA ASP A 44 -13.12 -10.43 -8.26
C ASP A 44 -12.14 -10.83 -7.15
N ARG A 45 -10.94 -10.25 -7.16
CA ARG A 45 -9.84 -10.56 -6.24
C ARG A 45 -9.76 -9.63 -5.02
N LEU A 46 -10.50 -8.52 -5.03
CA LEU A 46 -10.47 -7.45 -4.02
C LEU A 46 -11.86 -7.15 -3.44
N THR A 47 -12.83 -8.04 -3.61
CA THR A 47 -14.19 -7.89 -3.06
C THR A 47 -14.59 -9.15 -2.34
N SER A 48 -15.16 -9.01 -1.13
CA SER A 48 -15.68 -10.15 -0.40
C SER A 48 -16.88 -10.72 -1.13
N ARG A 49 -16.85 -12.03 -1.42
CA ARG A 49 -17.93 -12.71 -2.14
C ARG A 49 -17.92 -14.21 -1.92
N LYS A 50 -19.08 -14.81 -2.15
CA LYS A 50 -19.22 -16.24 -2.42
C LYS A 50 -19.40 -16.41 -3.94
N PRO A 51 -18.42 -16.93 -4.69
CA PRO A 51 -18.59 -17.19 -6.12
C PRO A 51 -19.78 -18.13 -6.34
N GLN A 52 -20.60 -17.87 -7.36
CA GLN A 52 -21.74 -18.73 -7.66
C GLN A 52 -21.26 -20.15 -8.02
N GLY A 53 -21.84 -21.16 -7.38
CA GLY A 53 -21.46 -22.56 -7.58
C GLY A 53 -20.21 -23.00 -6.82
N GLU A 54 -19.55 -22.12 -6.06
CA GLU A 54 -18.44 -22.48 -5.18
C GLU A 54 -18.87 -22.54 -3.71
N ASN A 55 -18.31 -23.50 -2.98
CA ASN A 55 -18.44 -23.58 -1.52
C ASN A 55 -17.40 -22.73 -0.78
N ASN A 56 -16.44 -22.14 -1.50
CA ASN A 56 -15.45 -21.23 -0.95
C ASN A 56 -16.04 -19.82 -0.80
N THR A 57 -15.65 -19.13 0.26
CA THR A 57 -15.92 -17.70 0.45
C THR A 57 -14.61 -16.93 0.43
N TYR A 58 -14.62 -15.81 -0.25
CA TYR A 58 -13.54 -14.83 -0.21
C TYR A 58 -13.99 -13.69 0.70
N HIS A 59 -13.17 -13.33 1.68
CA HIS A 59 -13.47 -12.20 2.56
C HIS A 59 -12.23 -11.36 2.85
N LEU A 60 -12.42 -10.07 3.04
CA LEU A 60 -11.38 -9.17 3.52
C LEU A 60 -11.02 -9.54 4.96
N GLY A 61 -9.79 -10.00 5.17
CA GLY A 61 -9.25 -10.34 6.48
C GLY A 61 -8.62 -9.14 7.17
N SER A 62 -7.85 -8.33 6.44
CA SER A 62 -7.30 -7.08 6.96
C SER A 62 -7.00 -6.07 5.85
N ALA A 63 -6.98 -4.80 6.21
CA ALA A 63 -6.51 -3.70 5.38
C ALA A 63 -5.57 -2.82 6.22
N LYS A 64 -4.56 -2.23 5.58
CA LYS A 64 -3.61 -1.33 6.22
C LYS A 64 -3.36 -0.14 5.28
N PHE A 65 -3.48 1.07 5.81
CA PHE A 65 -3.00 2.26 5.13
C PHE A 65 -1.47 2.28 5.14
N LEU A 66 -0.85 2.45 3.98
CA LEU A 66 0.62 2.50 3.87
C LEU A 66 1.15 3.91 3.68
N GLY A 67 0.41 4.76 2.97
CA GLY A 67 0.81 6.15 2.72
C GLY A 67 0.03 6.77 1.57
N THR A 68 0.35 8.02 1.28
CA THR A 68 -0.25 8.78 0.18
C THR A 68 0.85 9.28 -0.74
N VAL A 69 0.58 9.30 -2.04
CA VAL A 69 1.47 9.87 -3.04
C VAL A 69 0.71 10.89 -3.88
N THR A 70 1.36 12.00 -4.23
CA THR A 70 0.79 13.00 -5.12
C THR A 70 1.41 12.82 -6.51
N ARG A 71 0.58 12.60 -7.53
CA ARG A 71 1.01 12.43 -8.91
C ARG A 71 0.09 13.18 -9.86
N ALA A 72 0.67 13.94 -10.79
CA ALA A 72 -0.07 14.76 -11.75
C ALA A 72 -1.18 15.63 -11.10
N GLY A 73 -0.87 16.22 -9.94
CA GLY A 73 -1.80 17.06 -9.18
C GLY A 73 -2.93 16.31 -8.45
N LYS A 74 -2.94 14.98 -8.44
CA LYS A 74 -3.90 14.16 -7.70
C LYS A 74 -3.23 13.37 -6.59
N ASN A 75 -3.96 13.18 -5.49
CA ASN A 75 -3.54 12.32 -4.39
C ASN A 75 -4.04 10.91 -4.61
N TYR A 76 -3.18 9.94 -4.35
CA TYR A 76 -3.48 8.52 -4.39
C TYR A 76 -3.12 7.90 -3.04
N THR A 77 -4.01 7.06 -2.53
CA THR A 77 -3.79 6.32 -1.30
C THR A 77 -3.25 4.94 -1.62
N ILE A 78 -2.12 4.59 -1.00
CA ILE A 78 -1.50 3.27 -1.10
C ILE A 78 -1.92 2.47 0.13
N ALA A 79 -2.47 1.28 -0.12
CA ALA A 79 -2.94 0.39 0.92
C ALA A 79 -2.41 -1.03 0.70
N TYR A 80 -2.32 -1.77 1.78
CA TYR A 80 -2.16 -3.22 1.76
C TYR A 80 -3.49 -3.88 2.13
N ALA A 81 -3.85 -4.96 1.44
CA ALA A 81 -5.05 -5.73 1.72
C ALA A 81 -4.76 -7.23 1.75
N LEU A 82 -5.32 -7.92 2.74
CA LEU A 82 -5.31 -9.37 2.87
C LEU A 82 -6.72 -9.89 2.66
N PHE A 83 -6.91 -10.72 1.64
CA PHE A 83 -8.12 -11.50 1.45
C PHE A 83 -7.89 -12.96 1.81
N LEU A 84 -8.86 -13.54 2.49
CA LEU A 84 -8.84 -14.93 2.90
C LEU A 84 -9.86 -15.70 2.07
N ARG A 85 -9.38 -16.74 1.37
CA ARG A 85 -10.25 -17.77 0.80
C ARG A 85 -10.47 -18.84 1.86
N SER A 86 -11.72 -19.09 2.24
CA SER A 86 -12.09 -20.26 3.06
C SER A 86 -12.03 -21.55 2.24
N SER A 87 -11.86 -22.67 2.94
CA SER A 87 -12.10 -24.00 2.37
C SER A 87 -13.57 -24.38 2.52
N PRO A 88 -14.11 -25.24 1.64
CA PRO A 88 -15.44 -25.79 1.82
C PRO A 88 -15.50 -26.59 3.13
N PRO A 89 -16.65 -26.59 3.83
CA PRO A 89 -16.90 -27.60 4.85
C PRO A 89 -16.67 -28.98 4.23
N ASP A 90 -15.93 -29.84 4.93
CA ASP A 90 -15.65 -31.23 4.53
C ASP A 90 -14.73 -31.42 3.31
N GLN A 91 -14.08 -30.38 2.80
CA GLN A 91 -13.04 -30.50 1.77
C GLN A 91 -11.73 -29.83 2.19
N LEU A 92 -10.66 -30.62 2.29
CA LEU A 92 -9.30 -30.12 2.53
C LEU A 92 -8.69 -29.42 1.29
N THR A 93 -9.36 -29.52 0.14
CA THR A 93 -8.87 -28.97 -1.14
C THR A 93 -9.96 -28.16 -1.84
N PRO A 94 -9.67 -26.92 -2.26
CA PRO A 94 -8.42 -26.20 -1.99
C PRO A 94 -8.33 -25.78 -0.50
N PRO A 95 -7.12 -25.75 0.08
CA PRO A 95 -6.94 -25.27 1.45
C PRO A 95 -7.23 -23.76 1.54
N ALA A 96 -7.51 -23.32 2.76
CA ALA A 96 -7.64 -21.92 3.09
C ALA A 96 -6.35 -21.20 2.74
N ARG A 97 -6.44 -20.05 2.08
CA ARG A 97 -5.28 -19.33 1.57
C ARG A 97 -5.45 -17.83 1.74
N GLY A 98 -4.39 -17.20 2.24
CA GLY A 98 -4.24 -15.75 2.26
C GLY A 98 -3.74 -15.23 0.92
N HIS A 99 -4.34 -14.14 0.46
CA HIS A 99 -3.98 -13.43 -0.75
C HIS A 99 -3.69 -11.98 -0.41
N HIS A 100 -2.46 -11.57 -0.65
CA HIS A 100 -1.92 -10.29 -0.23
C HIS A 100 -1.84 -9.36 -1.44
N PHE A 101 -2.22 -8.10 -1.25
CA PHE A 101 -2.27 -7.11 -2.32
C PHE A 101 -1.72 -5.77 -1.87
N ILE A 102 -1.03 -5.10 -2.78
CA ILE A 102 -0.85 -3.66 -2.74
C ILE A 102 -1.92 -3.04 -3.63
N VAL A 103 -2.63 -2.05 -3.12
CA VAL A 103 -3.75 -1.40 -3.79
C VAL A 103 -3.49 0.09 -3.84
N VAL A 104 -3.76 0.69 -4.99
CA VAL A 104 -3.72 2.13 -5.23
C VAL A 104 -5.16 2.61 -5.42
N LEU A 105 -5.55 3.55 -4.58
CA LEU A 105 -6.85 4.21 -4.63
C LEU A 105 -6.66 5.64 -5.13
N ASP A 106 -7.51 6.10 -6.03
CA ASP A 106 -7.51 7.50 -6.48
C ASP A 106 -8.16 8.45 -5.45
N SER A 107 -8.23 9.74 -5.78
CA SER A 107 -8.83 10.76 -4.92
C SER A 107 -10.31 10.53 -4.61
N ASP A 108 -11.00 9.76 -5.45
CA ASP A 108 -12.42 9.41 -5.33
C ASP A 108 -12.60 8.04 -4.65
N TRP A 109 -11.53 7.48 -4.08
CA TRP A 109 -11.49 6.17 -3.42
C TRP A 109 -11.85 5.01 -4.34
N ARG A 110 -11.58 5.13 -5.64
CA ARG A 110 -11.71 4.03 -6.59
C ARG A 110 -10.38 3.32 -6.74
N VAL A 111 -10.42 1.99 -6.91
CA VAL A 111 -9.21 1.20 -7.19
C VAL A 111 -8.68 1.58 -8.57
N SER A 112 -7.55 2.28 -8.62
CA SER A 112 -6.88 2.67 -9.87
C SER A 112 -5.82 1.66 -10.30
N GLY A 113 -5.32 0.85 -9.36
CA GLY A 113 -4.48 -0.31 -9.66
C GLY A 113 -4.26 -1.19 -8.45
N PHE A 114 -3.90 -2.46 -8.70
CA PHE A 114 -3.56 -3.40 -7.64
C PHE A 114 -2.58 -4.45 -8.15
N GLY A 115 -1.79 -4.99 -7.23
CA GLY A 115 -0.75 -5.97 -7.49
C GLY A 115 -0.75 -7.06 -6.43
N ASN A 116 -0.51 -8.31 -6.82
CA ASN A 116 -0.38 -9.39 -5.85
C ASN A 116 1.04 -9.42 -5.30
N VAL A 117 1.15 -9.57 -3.99
CA VAL A 117 2.44 -9.63 -3.30
C VAL A 117 2.48 -10.85 -2.38
N GLU A 118 3.66 -11.17 -1.88
CA GLU A 118 3.83 -12.21 -0.88
C GLU A 118 3.49 -11.69 0.52
N MET A 119 3.41 -12.60 1.49
CA MET A 119 3.26 -12.20 2.89
C MET A 119 4.55 -11.51 3.36
N GLY A 120 4.43 -10.30 3.91
CA GLY A 120 5.58 -9.52 4.37
C GLY A 120 5.17 -8.21 5.04
N GLU A 121 6.14 -7.49 5.58
CA GLU A 121 5.93 -6.17 6.18
C GLU A 121 6.15 -5.06 5.16
N TYR A 122 5.05 -4.47 4.69
CA TYR A 122 5.06 -3.39 3.71
C TYR A 122 4.97 -2.03 4.40
N GLN A 123 5.78 -1.08 3.92
CA GLN A 123 5.80 0.30 4.39
C GLN A 123 6.18 1.27 3.28
N MET A 124 5.62 2.47 3.35
CA MET A 124 6.04 3.59 2.50
C MET A 124 7.14 4.40 3.20
N SER A 125 8.11 4.88 2.43
CA SER A 125 8.98 5.98 2.83
C SER A 125 9.03 6.99 1.68
N GLY A 126 8.42 8.16 1.91
CA GLY A 126 8.07 9.08 0.82
C GLY A 126 7.17 8.41 -0.21
N ALA A 127 7.58 8.39 -1.47
CA ALA A 127 6.86 7.75 -2.57
C ALA A 127 7.32 6.31 -2.87
N LYS A 128 8.27 5.78 -2.11
CA LYS A 128 8.83 4.44 -2.33
C LYS A 128 8.18 3.43 -1.41
N LEU A 129 7.82 2.27 -1.99
CA LEU A 129 7.31 1.12 -1.26
C LEU A 129 8.45 0.16 -0.96
N PHE A 130 8.55 -0.22 0.31
CA PHE A 130 9.52 -1.19 0.80
C PHE A 130 8.80 -2.41 1.36
N VAL A 131 9.47 -3.56 1.25
CA VAL A 131 9.13 -4.77 1.98
C VAL A 131 10.30 -5.17 2.88
N ARG A 132 9.99 -5.63 4.08
CA ARG A 132 10.93 -6.30 4.98
C ARG A 132 10.55 -7.78 5.08
N ASP A 133 11.52 -8.64 4.81
CA ASP A 133 11.36 -10.09 4.77
C ASP A 133 12.08 -10.72 5.99
N GLY A 134 11.36 -10.88 7.10
CA GLY A 134 11.86 -11.62 8.27
C GLY A 134 12.89 -10.86 9.14
N TRP A 135 13.79 -11.62 9.77
CA TRP A 135 14.77 -11.13 10.76
C TRP A 135 16.04 -10.52 10.14
N ASP A 136 16.27 -10.72 8.84
CA ASP A 136 17.39 -10.12 8.12
C ASP A 136 16.95 -8.76 7.55
N ALA A 137 17.59 -7.69 8.01
CA ALA A 137 17.02 -6.35 8.10
C ALA A 137 17.12 -5.49 6.81
N ASP A 138 17.32 -6.10 5.64
CA ASP A 138 17.47 -5.33 4.40
C ASP A 138 16.11 -5.05 3.76
N ALA A 139 15.65 -3.82 3.93
CA ALA A 139 14.42 -3.35 3.29
C ALA A 139 14.62 -3.26 1.77
N ARG A 140 13.91 -4.09 1.02
CA ARG A 140 13.94 -4.08 -0.46
C ARG A 140 12.90 -3.11 -1.01
N ILE A 141 13.29 -2.30 -1.99
CA ILE A 141 12.38 -1.42 -2.72
C ILE A 141 11.60 -2.26 -3.74
N LEU A 142 10.26 -2.16 -3.72
CA LEU A 142 9.38 -2.83 -4.68
C LEU A 142 8.84 -1.89 -5.74
N ALA A 143 8.63 -0.62 -5.39
CA ALA A 143 8.12 0.38 -6.32
C ALA A 143 8.56 1.78 -5.89
N ASP A 144 8.80 2.64 -6.88
CA ASP A 144 8.88 4.09 -6.70
C ASP A 144 7.67 4.74 -7.40
N PHE A 145 6.68 5.13 -6.62
CA PHE A 145 5.46 5.76 -7.13
C PHE A 145 5.67 7.20 -7.60
N ALA A 146 6.84 7.80 -7.34
CA ALA A 146 7.24 9.07 -7.91
C ALA A 146 8.09 8.93 -9.18
N SER A 147 8.41 7.71 -9.62
CA SER A 147 9.24 7.50 -10.81
C SER A 147 8.69 8.22 -12.04
N THR A 148 9.56 8.96 -12.72
CA THR A 148 9.27 9.61 -14.00
C THR A 148 9.75 8.79 -15.19
N GLU A 149 10.34 7.61 -14.94
CA GLU A 149 10.88 6.75 -15.98
C GLU A 149 9.78 6.32 -16.97
N PRO A 150 9.95 6.57 -18.27
CA PRO A 150 8.96 6.20 -19.28
C PRO A 150 8.62 4.70 -19.28
N ALA A 151 9.60 3.84 -19.02
CA ALA A 151 9.40 2.39 -18.95
C ALA A 151 8.37 2.00 -17.87
N ILE A 152 8.46 2.59 -16.67
CA ILE A 152 7.51 2.37 -15.58
C ILE A 152 6.15 3.00 -15.92
N ARG A 153 6.12 4.20 -16.50
CA ARG A 153 4.87 4.88 -16.89
C ARG A 153 4.13 4.18 -18.02
N HIS A 154 4.82 3.38 -18.82
CA HIS A 154 4.26 2.57 -19.88
C HIS A 154 3.84 1.17 -19.39
N ALA A 155 4.73 0.48 -18.67
CA ALA A 155 4.58 -0.93 -18.30
C ALA A 155 4.01 -1.17 -16.88
N GLY A 156 4.10 -0.20 -15.98
CA GLY A 156 3.72 -0.35 -14.58
C GLY A 156 4.87 -0.78 -13.67
N TYR A 157 4.53 -1.51 -12.61
CA TYR A 157 5.43 -1.98 -11.55
C TYR A 157 5.57 -3.51 -11.60
N PRO A 158 6.62 -4.04 -12.25
CA PRO A 158 6.78 -5.48 -12.47
C PRO A 158 6.88 -6.28 -11.16
N LEU A 159 7.58 -5.76 -10.16
CA LEU A 159 7.75 -6.42 -8.85
C LEU A 159 6.44 -6.50 -8.06
N LEU A 160 5.43 -5.70 -8.42
CA LEU A 160 4.09 -5.77 -7.85
C LEU A 160 3.10 -6.50 -8.78
N ASN A 161 3.52 -6.85 -10.00
CA ASN A 161 2.62 -7.31 -11.06
C ASN A 161 1.40 -6.37 -11.21
N MET A 162 1.68 -5.08 -11.29
CA MET A 162 0.67 -4.01 -11.28
C MET A 162 0.86 -3.10 -12.49
N ASP A 163 -0.20 -2.85 -13.24
CA ASP A 163 -0.21 -1.81 -14.29
C ASP A 163 0.06 -0.42 -13.70
N TYR A 164 0.53 0.51 -14.52
CA TYR A 164 0.74 1.89 -14.08
C TYR A 164 -0.60 2.53 -13.65
N PRO A 165 -0.79 2.88 -12.35
CA PRO A 165 -2.10 3.18 -11.78
C PRO A 165 -2.45 4.68 -11.79
N PHE A 166 -1.58 5.53 -12.34
CA PHE A 166 -1.71 6.98 -12.33
C PHE A 166 -2.13 7.53 -13.69
N LEU A 167 -2.80 8.68 -13.68
CA LEU A 167 -3.38 9.30 -14.88
C LEU A 167 -2.34 9.77 -15.91
N ASP A 168 -1.09 9.99 -15.51
CA ASP A 168 0.01 10.36 -16.40
C ASP A 168 0.65 9.14 -17.10
N ARG A 169 -0.12 8.05 -17.28
CA ARG A 169 0.28 6.86 -18.03
C ARG A 169 0.64 7.25 -19.46
N ILE A 170 1.76 6.72 -19.95
CA ILE A 170 2.15 6.89 -21.36
C ILE A 170 1.44 5.79 -22.15
N SER A 171 0.65 6.18 -23.17
CA SER A 171 -0.01 5.19 -24.01
C SER A 171 1.02 4.56 -24.96
N ARG A 172 0.73 3.34 -25.44
CA ARG A 172 1.61 2.62 -26.37
C ARG A 172 1.88 3.40 -27.67
N LYS A 173 0.99 4.31 -28.06
CA LYS A 173 1.15 5.17 -29.25
C LYS A 173 2.13 6.32 -29.02
N ASP A 174 2.29 6.77 -27.78
CA ASP A 174 3.10 7.95 -27.47
C ASP A 174 4.60 7.61 -27.40
N GLY A 175 4.92 6.38 -26.95
CA GLY A 175 6.31 5.90 -26.82
C GLY A 175 7.05 5.63 -28.15
N GLU A 176 6.33 5.45 -29.25
CA GLU A 176 6.93 5.30 -30.59
C GLU A 176 7.40 6.65 -31.17
N THR A 177 6.77 7.75 -30.77
CA THR A 177 7.13 9.11 -31.22
C THR A 177 8.44 9.59 -30.61
N GLU A 178 8.68 9.33 -29.32
CA GLU A 178 9.91 9.78 -28.63
C GLU A 178 11.15 8.98 -29.07
N ALA A 179 10.98 7.71 -29.45
CA ALA A 179 12.08 6.88 -29.96
C ALA A 179 12.62 7.35 -31.33
N HIS A 180 11.85 8.14 -32.07
CA HIS A 180 12.24 8.65 -33.39
C HIS A 180 12.74 10.09 -33.39
N GLU A 181 12.50 10.89 -32.33
CA GLU A 181 13.03 12.26 -32.22
C GLU A 181 14.45 12.34 -31.63
N GLY A 182 14.93 11.30 -30.95
CA GLY A 182 16.30 11.22 -30.43
C GLY A 182 17.37 10.73 -31.42
N ALA A 183 16.98 10.40 -32.66
CA ALA A 183 17.85 9.88 -33.70
C ALA A 183 17.96 10.86 -34.88
N LYS A 184 18.46 12.07 -34.63
CA LYS A 184 18.98 12.99 -35.66
C LYS A 184 20.18 13.76 -35.15
#